data_AF-A0A9E5RHG7-F1
#
_entry.id   AF-A0A9E5RHG7-F1
#
_cell.length_a   1.000
_cell.length_b   1.000
_cell.length_c   1.000
_cell.angle_alpha   90.00
_cell.angle_beta   90.00
_cell.angle_gamma   90.00
#
_symmetry.space_group_name_H-M   'P 1'
#
loop_
_entity.id
_entity.type
_entity.pdbx_description
1 polymer ?
#
loop_
_entity_poly.entity_id
_entity_poly.type
_entity_poly.pdbx_seq_one_letter_code
_entity_poly.pdbx_strand_id
1 'polypeptide(L)' 'MGDRPAITGTRVSVQRVAAWYKMGLNAEEIVERMGNLNLAQVYAALTYYHANRVEIEGYLLAEKEDFERLASEMNHSV' A
#
# COMPACT_ATOMS: atom_id res chain seq x y z
N MET A 1 10.13 1.21 8.43
CA MET A 1 9.60 0.08 7.64
C MET A 1 9.57 -1.09 8.60
N GLY A 2 8.40 -1.37 9.19
CA GLY A 2 8.22 -2.52 10.08
C GLY A 2 8.25 -3.84 9.29
N ASP A 3 7.66 -4.90 9.85
CA ASP A 3 7.54 -6.25 9.26
C ASP A 3 6.77 -6.34 7.93
N ARG A 4 6.53 -5.22 7.24
CA ARG A 4 5.76 -5.16 5.99
C ARG A 4 6.67 -5.41 4.78
N PRO A 5 6.27 -6.27 3.82
CA PRO A 5 7.01 -6.50 2.59
C PRO A 5 7.28 -5.22 1.79
N ALA A 6 8.52 -5.05 1.34
CA ALA A 6 8.99 -3.88 0.60
C ALA A 6 9.62 -4.26 -0.74
N ILE A 7 9.49 -3.38 -1.73
CA ILE A 7 10.06 -3.55 -3.06
C ILE A 7 11.57 -3.29 -2.98
N THR A 8 12.37 -4.29 -3.35
CA THR A 8 13.85 -4.22 -3.31
C THR A 8 14.40 -2.98 -4.01
N GLY A 9 15.33 -2.30 -3.35
CA GLY A 9 15.96 -1.07 -3.88
C GLY A 9 15.10 0.19 -3.69
N THR A 10 13.96 0.09 -3.01
CA THR A 10 13.05 1.22 -2.80
C THR A 10 12.59 1.30 -1.34
N ARG A 11 11.99 2.42 -0.97
CA ARG A 11 11.27 2.58 0.30
C ARG A 11 9.76 2.43 0.12
N VAL A 12 9.31 1.72 -0.92
CA VAL A 12 7.89 1.51 -1.19
C VAL A 12 7.48 0.11 -0.72
N SER A 13 6.45 0.05 0.12
CA SER A 13 5.86 -1.22 0.56
C SER A 13 4.95 -1.81 -0.53
N VAL A 14 4.83 -3.14 -0.55
CA VAL A 14 3.86 -3.82 -1.44
C VAL A 14 2.44 -3.38 -1.13
N GLN A 15 2.12 -3.18 0.15
CA GLN A 15 0.84 -2.62 0.61
C GLN A 15 0.51 -1.30 -0.08
N ARG A 16 1.48 -0.39 -0.25
CA ARG A 16 1.22 0.92 -0.84
C ARG A 16 0.86 0.82 -2.33
N VAL A 17 1.52 -0.08 -3.06
CA VAL A 17 1.14 -0.39 -4.45
C VAL A 17 -0.25 -1.04 -4.51
N ALA A 18 -0.52 -2.00 -3.62
CA ALA A 18 -1.82 -2.66 -3.53
C ALA A 18 -2.96 -1.68 -3.23
N ALA A 19 -2.75 -0.70 -2.35
CA ALA A 19 -3.73 0.33 -2.03
C ALA A 19 -4.16 1.11 -3.29
N TRP A 20 -3.21 1.56 -4.11
CA TRP A 20 -3.49 2.32 -5.32
C TRP A 20 -4.15 1.48 -6.41
N TYR A 21 -3.70 0.24 -6.56
CA TYR A 21 -4.36 -0.72 -7.44
C TYR A 21 -5.83 -0.94 -7.06
N LYS A 22 -6.13 -1.06 -5.76
CA LYS A 22 -7.51 -1.18 -5.26
C LYS A 22 -8.35 0.08 -5.44
N MET A 23 -7.73 1.24 -5.62
CA MET A 23 -8.41 2.49 -6.01
C MET A 23 -8.71 2.57 -7.51
N GLY A 24 -8.36 1.53 -8.28
CA GLY A 24 -8.64 1.43 -9.71
C GLY A 24 -7.52 1.91 -10.61
N LEU A 25 -6.36 2.29 -10.06
CA LEU A 25 -5.21 2.68 -10.86
C LEU A 25 -4.57 1.46 -11.51
N ASN A 26 -4.19 1.59 -12.78
CA ASN A 26 -3.39 0.59 -13.48
C ASN A 26 -1.89 0.75 -13.15
N ALA A 27 -1.06 -0.19 -13.63
CA ALA A 27 0.36 -0.23 -13.30
C ALA A 27 1.12 1.01 -13.83
N GLU A 28 0.77 1.48 -15.01
CA GLU A 28 1.36 2.65 -15.67
C GLU A 28 1.06 3.93 -14.88
N GLU A 29 -0.18 4.13 -14.45
CA GLU A 29 -0.60 5.26 -13.59
C GLU A 29 0.11 5.23 -12.23
N ILE A 30 0.32 4.03 -11.67
CA ILE A 30 1.04 3.86 -10.40
C ILE A 30 2.50 4.29 -10.57
N VAL A 31 3.17 3.86 -11.65
CA VAL A 31 4.55 4.27 -11.96
C VAL A 31 4.65 5.78 -12.09
N GLU A 32 3.77 6.38 -12.89
CA GLU A 32 3.76 7.83 -13.16
C GLU A 32 3.63 8.64 -11.86
N ARG A 33 2.72 8.22 -10.97
CA ARG A 33 2.44 8.95 -9.73
C ARG A 33 3.45 8.67 -8.60
N MET A 34 4.08 7.49 -8.56
CA MET A 34 5.07 7.18 -7.52
C MET A 34 6.47 7.72 -7.86
N GLY A 35 6.82 7.81 -9.16
CA GLY A 35 8.06 8.43 -9.66
C GLY A 35 9.37 7.71 -9.32
N ASN A 36 9.36 6.77 -8.36
CA ASN A 36 10.52 6.03 -7.88
C ASN A 36 10.43 4.51 -8.12
N LEU A 37 9.37 4.07 -8.81
CA LEU A 37 9.19 2.69 -9.25
C LEU A 37 9.23 2.63 -10.77
N ASN A 38 9.70 1.50 -11.31
CA ASN A 38 9.48 1.14 -12.70
C ASN A 38 8.33 0.12 -12.83
N LEU A 39 7.90 -0.12 -14.07
CA LEU A 39 6.76 -0.99 -14.36
C LEU A 39 6.96 -2.44 -13.90
N ALA A 40 8.18 -2.96 -14.01
CA ALA A 40 8.51 -4.31 -13.55
C ALA A 40 8.38 -4.44 -12.03
N GLN A 41 8.81 -3.42 -11.27
CA GLN A 41 8.64 -3.38 -9.82
C GLN A 41 7.18 -3.31 -9.40
N VAL A 42 6.36 -2.52 -10.11
CA VAL A 42 4.92 -2.46 -9.86
C VAL A 42 4.26 -3.81 -10.13
N TYR A 43 4.54 -4.44 -11.27
CA TYR A 43 3.99 -5.77 -11.56
C TYR A 43 4.46 -6.83 -10.57
N ALA A 44 5.74 -6.82 -10.17
CA ALA A 44 6.24 -7.74 -9.15
C ALA A 44 5.51 -7.56 -7.80
N ALA A 45 5.25 -6.31 -7.40
CA ALA A 45 4.46 -6.01 -6.20
C ALA A 45 3.01 -6.50 -6.33
N LEU A 46 2.37 -6.31 -7.50
CA LEU A 46 1.02 -6.82 -7.74
C LEU A 46 0.97 -8.36 -7.75
N THR A 47 1.95 -9.03 -8.34
CA THR A 47 2.09 -10.49 -8.26
C THR A 47 2.22 -10.95 -6.81
N TYR A 48 3.07 -10.31 -6.01
CA TYR A 48 3.21 -10.62 -4.59
C TYR A 48 1.89 -10.39 -3.84
N TYR A 49 1.21 -9.27 -4.10
CA TYR A 49 -0.09 -8.97 -3.51
C TYR A 49 -1.12 -10.06 -3.81
N HIS A 50 -1.23 -10.51 -5.06
CA HIS A 50 -2.18 -11.56 -5.42
C HIS A 50 -1.84 -12.91 -4.77
N ALA A 51 -0.55 -13.24 -4.63
CA ALA A 51 -0.09 -14.45 -3.95
C ALA A 51 -0.30 -14.40 -2.43
N ASN A 52 -0.18 -13.22 -1.81
CA ASN A 52 -0.22 -13.02 -0.36
C ASN A 52 -1.38 -12.12 0.06
N ARG A 53 -2.52 -12.23 -0.63
CA ARG A 53 -3.61 -11.25 -0.52
C ARG A 53 -4.12 -11.10 0.92
N VAL A 54 -4.27 -12.21 1.66
CA VAL A 54 -4.77 -12.18 3.04
C VAL A 54 -3.85 -11.34 3.96
N GLU A 55 -2.54 -11.53 3.85
CA GLU A 55 -1.55 -10.79 4.63
C GLU A 55 -1.60 -9.29 4.32
N ILE A 56 -1.54 -8.94 3.03
CA ILE A 56 -1.51 -7.54 2.60
C ILE A 56 -2.83 -6.82 2.89
N GLU A 57 -3.98 -7.49 2.72
CA GLU A 57 -5.29 -6.95 3.09
C GLU A 57 -5.40 -6.73 4.60
N GLY A 58 -4.79 -7.62 5.42
CA GLY A 58 -4.69 -7.42 6.86
C GLY A 58 -3.93 -6.14 7.23
N TYR A 59 -2.82 -5.86 6.56
CA TYR A 59 -2.09 -4.60 6.77
C TYR A 59 -2.89 -3.37 6.32
N LEU A 60 -3.62 -3.46 5.21
CA LEU A 60 -4.47 -2.36 4.72
C LEU A 60 -5.61 -2.07 5.70
N LEU A 61 -6.23 -3.10 6.26
CA LEU A 61 -7.30 -2.95 7.25
C LEU A 61 -6.76 -2.34 8.55
N ALA A 62 -5.66 -2.86 9.09
CA ALA A 62 -5.06 -2.32 10.30
C ALA A 62 -4.66 -0.83 10.15
N GLU A 63 -4.11 -0.45 8.99
CA GLU A 63 -3.78 0.96 8.70
C GLU A 63 -5.03 1.85 8.63
N LYS A 64 -6.14 1.33 8.09
CA LYS A 64 -7.43 2.04 8.07
C LYS A 64 -7.99 2.22 9.48
N GLU A 65 -7.98 1.17 10.30
CA GLU A 65 -8.47 1.20 11.68
C GLU A 65 -7.65 2.16 12.55
N ASP A 66 -6.32 2.15 12.39
CA ASP A 66 -5.43 3.09 13.07
C ASP A 66 -5.75 4.55 12.71
N PHE A 67 -6.00 4.82 11.41
CA PHE A 67 -6.38 6.14 10.95
C PHE A 67 -7.74 6.58 11.50
N GLU A 68 -8.74 5.70 11.50
CA GLU A 68 -10.07 5.97 12.05
C GLU A 68 -10.03 6.25 13.56
N ARG A 69 -9.22 5.48 14.31
CA ARG A 69 -9.02 5.71 15.75
C ARG A 69 -8.45 7.09 16.03
N LEU A 70 -7.35 7.45 15.34
CA LEU A 70 -6.72 8.76 15.49
C LEU A 70 -7.67 9.91 15.10
N ALA A 71 -8.43 9.74 14.02
CA ALA A 71 -9.43 10.72 13.60
C ALA A 71 -10.52 10.91 14.67
N SER A 72 -11.01 9.83 15.28
CA SER A 72 -12.00 9.87 16.36
C SER A 72 -11.48 10.57 17.61
N GLU A 73 -10.23 10.35 17.99
CA GLU A 73 -9.59 11.01 19.15
C GLU A 73 -9.45 12.52 18.94
N MET A 74 -9.09 12.94 17.72
CA MET A 74 -8.98 14.35 17.36
C MET A 74 -10.35 15.05 17.33
N ASN A 75 -11.41 14.34 16.91
CA ASN A 75 -12.76 14.89 16.82
C ASN A 75 -13.49 14.99 18.18
N HIS A 76 -12.96 14.34 19.22
CA HIS A 76 -13.49 14.40 20.58
C HIS A 76 -12.79 15.45 21.46
N SER A 77 -11.82 16.18 20.90
CA SER A 77 -11.04 17.22 21.60
C SER A 77 -11.42 18.66 21.20
N VAL A 78 -12.60 18.86 20.58
CA VAL A 78 -13.13 20.17 20.15
C VAL A 78 -14.45 20.47 20.83
#